data_AF-A0A7J9TKN0-F1
#
_entry.id   AF-A0A7J9TKN0-F1
#
_cell.length_a   1.000
_cell.length_b   1.000
_cell.length_c   1.000
_cell.angle_alpha   90.00
_cell.angle_beta   90.00
_cell.angle_gamma   90.00
#
_symmetry.space_group_name_H-M   'P 1'
#
loop_
_entity.id
_entity.type
_entity.pdbx_description
1 polymer ?
#
loop_
_entity_poly.entity_id
_entity_poly.type
_entity_poly.pdbx_seq_one_letter_code
_entity_poly.pdbx_strand_id
1 'polypeptide(L)'
;MVSLKKKKIKGHIYWYAVEMARIDGKPKQVWQKYLGTAEKIVELKEQSKELPHIKLKSFQYGKTAALLSISDELNFIDIVNKHTNKKQIEGLTVGQYLPLNIIGRCNGALSEN
;
A
#
# COMPACT_ATOMS: atom_id res chain seq x y z
N MET A 1 15.74 -18.82 10.94
CA MET A 1 14.70 -19.86 11.21
C MET A 1 13.96 -19.47 12.47
N VAL A 2 12.64 -19.41 12.39
CA VAL A 2 11.78 -19.05 13.52
C VAL A 2 11.50 -20.31 14.36
N SER A 3 11.63 -20.19 15.68
CA SER A 3 11.30 -21.26 16.64
C SER A 3 10.43 -20.74 17.78
N LEU A 4 9.78 -21.65 18.51
CA LEU A 4 8.97 -21.31 19.68
C LEU A 4 9.81 -21.37 20.95
N LYS A 5 9.71 -20.31 21.77
CA LYS A 5 10.37 -20.19 23.06
C LYS A 5 9.35 -20.01 24.17
N LYS A 6 9.41 -20.90 25.15
CA LYS A 6 8.64 -20.83 26.40
C LYS A 6 9.29 -19.85 27.37
N LYS A 7 8.51 -18.96 28.00
CA LYS A 7 8.93 -18.10 29.11
C LYS A 7 7.95 -18.23 30.27
N LYS A 8 8.47 -18.40 31.49
CA LYS A 8 7.67 -18.36 32.72
C LYS A 8 7.79 -16.96 33.32
N ILE A 9 6.69 -16.23 33.45
CA ILE A 9 6.64 -14.86 33.98
C ILE A 9 5.55 -14.81 35.04
N LYS A 10 5.91 -14.44 36.27
CA LYS A 10 4.98 -14.37 37.42
C LYS A 10 4.13 -15.65 37.59
N GLY A 11 4.74 -16.83 37.40
CA GLY A 11 4.05 -18.12 37.52
C GLY A 11 3.35 -18.61 36.24
N HIS A 12 3.05 -17.71 35.29
CA HIS A 12 2.36 -18.05 34.05
C HIS A 12 3.30 -18.41 32.92
N ILE A 13 2.85 -19.30 32.02
CA ILE A 13 3.61 -19.75 30.85
C ILE A 13 3.16 -18.95 29.63
N TYR A 14 4.15 -18.41 28.93
CA TYR A 14 3.97 -17.63 27.72
C TYR A 14 4.87 -18.13 26.60
N TRP A 15 4.38 -18.00 25.38
CA TRP A 15 5.07 -18.41 24.17
C TRP A 15 5.51 -17.21 23.35
N TYR A 16 6.69 -17.34 22.76
CA TYR A 16 7.29 -16.35 21.87
C TYR A 16 7.75 -17.05 20.60
N ALA A 17 7.48 -16.47 19.45
CA ALA A 17 8.22 -16.80 18.23
C ALA A 17 9.54 -16.03 18.29
N VAL A 18 10.66 -16.71 18.07
CA VAL A 18 12.00 -16.11 18.11
C VAL A 18 12.78 -16.49 16.87
N GLU A 19 13.63 -15.58 16.41
CA GLU A 19 14.61 -15.87 15.38
C GLU A 19 16.02 -15.61 15.91
N MET A 20 16.90 -16.58 15.65
CA MET A 20 18.31 -16.53 16.03
C MET A 20 19.16 -16.36 14.77
N ALA A 21 20.18 -15.50 14.85
CA ALA A 21 21.21 -15.37 13.83
C ALA A 21 22.58 -15.26 14.49
N ARG A 22 23.67 -15.49 13.76
CA ARG A 22 25.02 -15.22 14.28
C ARG A 22 25.39 -13.77 13.98
N ILE A 23 25.81 -13.05 15.00
CA ILE A 23 26.36 -11.69 14.90
C ILE A 23 27.73 -11.75 15.58
N ASP A 24 28.77 -11.34 14.86
CA ASP A 24 30.17 -11.44 15.30
C ASP A 24 30.56 -12.86 15.72
N GLY A 25 30.09 -13.84 14.95
CA GLY A 25 30.34 -15.25 15.23
C GLY A 25 29.59 -15.81 16.45
N LYS A 26 28.75 -15.04 17.15
CA LYS A 26 27.97 -15.51 18.32
C LYS A 26 26.47 -15.61 18.00
N PRO A 27 25.77 -16.69 18.39
CA PRO A 27 24.32 -16.77 18.21
C PRO A 27 23.63 -15.71 19.08
N LYS A 28 22.87 -14.82 18.45
CA LYS A 28 22.06 -13.77 19.08
C LYS A 28 20.62 -13.87 18.62
N GLN A 29 19.69 -13.50 19.50
CA GLN A 29 18.26 -13.41 19.15
C GLN A 29 18.04 -12.08 18.42
N VAL A 30 17.72 -12.14 17.13
CA VAL A 30 17.56 -10.94 16.28
C VAL A 30 16.12 -10.47 16.19
N TRP A 31 15.17 -11.35 16.50
CA TRP A 31 13.75 -11.00 16.51
C TRP A 31 12.99 -11.83 17.55
N GLN A 32 11.96 -11.23 18.12
CA GLN A 32 10.97 -11.93 18.93
C GLN A 32 9.59 -11.33 18.77
N LYS A 33 8.56 -12.18 18.82
CA LYS A 33 7.15 -11.78 18.91
C LYS A 33 6.48 -12.57 20.01
N TYR A 34 5.80 -11.86 20.91
CA TYR A 34 4.95 -12.47 21.93
C TYR A 34 3.69 -13.05 21.28
N LEU A 35 3.40 -14.32 21.58
CA LEU A 35 2.25 -15.05 21.02
C LEU A 35 1.10 -15.22 22.01
N GLY A 36 1.33 -15.01 23.30
CA GLY A 36 0.33 -15.28 24.35
C GLY A 36 0.59 -16.58 25.11
N THR A 37 -0.45 -17.05 25.78
CA THR A 37 -0.49 -18.40 26.38
C THR A 37 -0.81 -19.45 25.32
N ALA A 38 -0.75 -20.73 25.67
CA ALA A 38 -1.12 -21.80 24.74
C ALA A 38 -2.60 -21.69 24.34
N GLU A 39 -3.46 -21.38 25.30
CA GLU A 39 -4.89 -21.21 25.10
C GLU A 39 -5.18 -20.06 24.14
N LYS A 40 -4.47 -18.92 24.29
CA LYS A 40 -4.64 -17.77 23.40
C LYS A 40 -4.23 -18.06 21.96
N ILE A 41 -3.17 -18.86 21.77
CA ILE A 41 -2.72 -19.27 20.43
C ILE A 41 -3.79 -20.12 19.74
N VAL A 42 -4.38 -21.09 20.47
CA VAL A 42 -5.46 -21.93 19.93
C VAL A 42 -6.69 -21.09 19.61
N GLU A 43 -7.11 -20.22 20.53
CA GLU A 43 -8.25 -19.30 20.33
C GLU A 43 -8.08 -18.46 19.06
N LEU A 44 -6.92 -17.82 18.89
CA LEU A 44 -6.63 -17.03 17.69
C LEU A 44 -6.60 -17.89 16.42
N LYS A 45 -6.14 -19.14 16.52
CA LYS A 45 -6.12 -20.06 15.36
C LYS A 45 -7.53 -20.46 14.95
N GLU A 46 -8.42 -20.72 15.90
CA GLU A 46 -9.82 -21.03 15.61
C GLU A 46 -10.56 -19.81 15.05
N GLN A 47 -10.41 -18.63 15.67
CA GLN A 47 -10.96 -17.37 15.14
C GLN A 47 -10.48 -17.07 13.71
N SER A 48 -9.22 -17.40 13.39
CA SER A 48 -8.69 -17.20 12.04
C SER A 48 -9.37 -18.02 10.95
N LYS A 49 -10.06 -19.12 11.30
CA LYS A 49 -10.82 -19.94 10.34
C LYS A 49 -12.14 -19.27 9.93
N GLU A 50 -12.73 -18.49 10.83
CA GLU A 50 -13.99 -17.78 10.60
C GLU A 50 -13.77 -16.43 9.91
N LEU A 51 -12.55 -15.89 9.94
CA LEU A 51 -12.21 -14.69 9.22
C LEU A 51 -12.23 -14.97 7.71
N PRO A 52 -13.04 -14.26 6.91
CA PRO A 52 -12.94 -14.37 5.47
C PRO A 52 -11.52 -14.03 5.06
N HIS A 53 -10.92 -14.86 4.20
CA HIS A 53 -9.65 -14.53 3.55
C HIS A 53 -9.87 -13.36 2.58
N ILE A 54 -9.98 -12.15 3.13
CA ILE A 54 -10.14 -10.92 2.35
C ILE A 54 -8.78 -10.62 1.73
N LYS A 55 -8.60 -11.06 0.48
CA LYS A 55 -7.52 -10.56 -0.36
C LYS A 55 -7.86 -9.14 -0.78
N LEU A 56 -7.39 -8.18 0.00
CA LEU A 56 -7.52 -6.77 -0.34
C LEU A 56 -6.42 -6.38 -1.34
N LYS A 57 -6.81 -5.87 -2.50
CA LYS A 57 -5.91 -5.19 -3.43
C LYS A 57 -6.29 -3.72 -3.45
N SER A 58 -5.39 -2.87 -2.98
CA SER A 58 -5.55 -1.42 -3.10
C SER A 58 -4.93 -0.92 -4.39
N PHE A 59 -5.51 0.13 -4.96
CA PHE A 59 -4.99 0.84 -6.12
C PHE A 59 -4.88 2.33 -5.78
N GLN A 60 -3.84 2.99 -6.29
CA GLN A 60 -3.59 4.40 -6.00
C GLN A 60 -4.36 5.35 -6.94
N TYR A 61 -5.68 5.23 -7.00
CA TYR A 61 -6.50 6.12 -7.84
C TYR A 61 -6.78 7.49 -7.23
N GLY A 62 -6.45 7.71 -5.96
CA GLY A 62 -6.75 8.96 -5.26
C GLY A 62 -6.11 10.20 -5.89
N LYS A 63 -4.85 10.09 -6.34
CA LYS A 63 -4.15 11.20 -7.00
C LYS A 63 -4.79 11.57 -8.34
N THR A 64 -5.10 10.57 -9.17
CA THR A 64 -5.80 10.77 -10.44
C THR A 64 -7.18 11.39 -10.23
N ALA A 65 -7.96 10.87 -9.28
CA ALA A 65 -9.29 11.40 -8.98
C ALA A 65 -9.24 12.85 -8.49
N ALA A 66 -8.29 13.20 -7.63
CA ALA A 66 -8.12 14.57 -7.15
C ALA A 66 -7.78 15.55 -8.29
N LEU A 67 -6.88 15.16 -9.20
CA LEU A 67 -6.50 16.01 -10.34
C LEU A 67 -7.66 16.20 -11.34
N LEU A 68 -8.45 15.16 -11.59
CA LEU A 68 -9.66 15.27 -12.41
C LEU A 68 -10.67 16.22 -11.75
N SER A 69 -10.93 16.05 -10.45
CA SER A 69 -11.85 16.92 -9.71
C SER A 69 -11.42 18.39 -9.75
N ILE A 70 -10.13 18.68 -9.58
CA ILE A 70 -9.59 20.05 -9.68
C ILE A 70 -9.72 20.60 -11.11
N SER A 71 -9.44 19.76 -12.12
CA SER A 71 -9.60 20.14 -13.53
C SER A 71 -11.04 20.55 -13.84
N ASP A 72 -12.02 19.82 -13.31
CA ASP A 72 -13.45 20.10 -13.47
C ASP A 72 -13.85 21.37 -12.70
N GLU A 73 -13.43 21.51 -11.44
CA GLU A 73 -13.72 22.68 -10.61
C GLU A 73 -13.19 23.99 -11.23
N LEU A 74 -12.02 23.93 -11.84
CA LEU A 74 -11.40 25.09 -12.52
C LEU A 74 -11.94 25.33 -13.93
N ASN A 75 -12.84 24.49 -14.43
CA ASN A 75 -13.24 24.44 -15.82
C ASN A 75 -12.04 24.46 -16.80
N PHE A 76 -11.01 23.70 -16.47
CA PHE A 76 -9.71 23.79 -17.11
C PHE A 76 -9.77 23.50 -18.61
N ILE A 77 -10.53 22.48 -19.01
CA ILE A 77 -10.63 22.02 -20.40
C ILE A 77 -11.16 23.15 -21.29
N ASP A 78 -12.27 23.78 -20.89
CA ASP A 78 -12.89 24.84 -21.66
C ASP A 78 -12.01 26.09 -21.73
N ILE A 79 -11.36 26.46 -20.62
CA ILE A 79 -10.44 27.60 -20.60
C ILE A 79 -9.29 27.37 -21.58
N VAL A 80 -8.67 26.19 -21.56
CA VAL A 80 -7.57 25.86 -22.49
C VAL A 80 -8.07 25.85 -23.93
N ASN A 81 -9.21 25.21 -24.22
CA ASN A 81 -9.75 25.17 -25.57
C ASN A 81 -10.13 26.57 -26.08
N LYS A 82 -10.65 27.45 -25.21
CA LYS A 82 -10.96 28.84 -25.53
C LYS A 82 -9.73 29.66 -25.88
N HIS A 83 -8.59 29.38 -25.25
CA HIS A 83 -7.36 30.15 -25.39
C HIS A 83 -6.27 29.49 -26.25
N THR A 84 -6.58 28.40 -26.93
CA THR A 84 -5.67 27.76 -27.87
C THR A 84 -6.24 27.78 -29.29
N ASN A 85 -5.34 27.91 -30.27
CA ASN A 85 -5.67 28.00 -31.68
C ASN A 85 -5.06 26.83 -32.48
N LYS A 86 -4.77 25.70 -31.82
CA LYS A 86 -4.20 24.53 -32.49
C LYS A 86 -5.21 23.93 -33.47
N LYS A 87 -4.69 23.34 -34.54
CA LYS A 87 -5.50 22.63 -35.54
C LYS A 87 -6.29 21.52 -34.87
N GLN A 88 -7.59 21.48 -35.13
CA GLN A 88 -8.42 20.36 -34.71
C GLN A 88 -7.94 19.09 -35.41
N ILE A 89 -7.72 18.06 -34.62
CA ILE A 89 -7.34 16.72 -35.08
C ILE A 89 -8.49 15.76 -34.79
N GLU A 90 -8.51 14.65 -35.48
CA GLU A 90 -9.40 13.54 -35.14
C GLU A 90 -8.88 12.91 -33.84
N GLY A 91 -9.43 13.31 -32.69
CA GLY A 91 -8.94 12.92 -31.37
C GLY A 91 -9.37 13.87 -30.25
N LEU A 92 -8.64 13.83 -29.13
CA LEU A 92 -8.91 14.72 -28.00
C LEU A 92 -8.55 16.18 -28.33
N THR A 93 -9.26 17.12 -27.72
CA THR A 93 -8.92 18.55 -27.80
C THR A 93 -7.62 18.84 -27.02
N VAL A 94 -7.01 20.01 -27.26
CA VAL A 94 -5.82 20.44 -26.49
C VAL A 94 -6.13 20.47 -24.99
N GLY A 95 -7.31 20.98 -24.63
CA GLY A 95 -7.78 21.03 -23.25
C GLY A 95 -7.99 19.66 -22.62
N GLN A 96 -8.15 18.59 -23.39
CA GLN A 96 -8.25 17.20 -22.89
C GLN A 96 -6.90 16.48 -22.84
N TYR A 97 -6.03 16.70 -23.83
CA TYR A 97 -4.67 16.12 -23.83
C TYR A 97 -3.79 16.68 -22.71
N LEU A 98 -3.99 17.95 -22.32
CA LEU A 98 -3.15 18.59 -21.32
C LEU A 98 -3.37 18.01 -19.90
N PRO A 99 -4.61 17.87 -19.37
CA PRO A 99 -4.87 17.16 -18.12
C PRO A 99 -4.39 15.72 -18.14
N LEU A 100 -4.55 15.01 -19.27
CA LEU A 100 -4.06 13.64 -19.43
C LEU A 100 -2.54 13.57 -19.22
N ASN A 101 -1.79 14.49 -19.83
CA ASN A 101 -0.35 14.60 -19.62
C ASN A 101 0.01 14.97 -18.18
N ILE A 102 -0.71 15.90 -17.55
CA ILE A 102 -0.49 16.31 -16.16
C ILE A 102 -0.69 15.11 -15.21
N ILE A 103 -1.82 14.41 -15.33
CA ILE A 103 -2.13 13.22 -14.53
C ILE A 103 -1.07 12.14 -14.71
N GLY A 104 -0.66 11.90 -15.97
CA GLY A 104 0.39 10.97 -16.32
C GLY A 104 1.71 11.29 -15.62
N ARG A 105 2.19 12.54 -15.74
CA ARG A 105 3.44 13.02 -15.10
C ARG A 105 3.36 13.03 -13.58
N CYS A 106 2.18 13.28 -13.00
CA CYS A 106 1.98 13.24 -11.55
C CYS A 106 2.05 11.81 -10.98
N ASN A 107 1.78 10.78 -11.78
CA ASN A 107 1.84 9.37 -11.38
C ASN A 107 3.20 8.71 -11.61
N GLY A 108 4.12 9.34 -12.33
CA GLY A 108 5.49 8.85 -12.53
C GLY A 108 6.15 9.45 -13.76
N ALA A 109 7.43 9.12 -13.99
CA ALA A 109 8.09 9.46 -15.24
C ALA A 109 7.44 8.67 -16.39
N LEU A 110 6.80 9.37 -17.32
CA LEU A 110 6.37 8.79 -18.59
C LEU A 110 7.48 9.03 -19.62
N SER A 111 7.79 8.00 -20.40
CA SER A 111 8.64 8.15 -21.59
C SER A 111 8.01 9.18 -22.51
N GLU A 112 8.77 10.20 -22.91
CA GLU A 112 8.37 11.06 -24.03
C GLU A 112 8.53 10.25 -25.31
N ASN A 113 7.46 9.58 -25.75
CA ASN A 113 7.33 9.02 -27.09
C ASN A 113 5.89 9.20 -27.57
#